data_AF-A0A7C2ETR0-F1
#
_entry.id   AF-A0A7C2ETR0-F1
#
_cell.length_a   1.000
_cell.length_b   1.000
_cell.length_c   1.000
_cell.angle_alpha   90.00
_cell.angle_beta   90.00
_cell.angle_gamma   90.00
#
_symmetry.space_group_name_H-M   'P 1'
#
loop_
_entity.id
_entity.type
_entity.pdbx_description
1 polymer ?
#
loop_
_entity_poly.entity_id
_entity_poly.type
_entity_poly.pdbx_seq_one_letter_code
_entity_poly.pdbx_strand_id
1 'polypeptide(L)'
;MNDELELVRGRDNPFEDVGLPEADTKLIKADLAAEIIAILRERRLTGAAAAKLAGVQTADLSRIRNADLSRFTIDRLVTILNRLNRHIEVRLTVRAAPAEHSAPVLS
;
A
#
# COMPACT_ATOMS: atom_id res chain seq x y z
N MET A 1 2.74 22.95 -27.20
CA MET A 1 3.63 22.64 -26.08
C MET A 1 3.13 21.32 -25.52
N ASN A 2 3.73 20.22 -25.95
CA ASN A 2 3.52 18.92 -25.32
C ASN A 2 4.48 18.91 -24.14
N ASP A 3 3.98 19.25 -22.96
CA ASP A 3 4.68 18.91 -21.73
C ASP A 3 4.59 17.40 -21.60
N GLU A 4 5.57 16.73 -22.20
CA GLU A 4 5.88 15.34 -21.95
C GLU A 4 6.20 15.27 -20.46
N LEU A 5 5.22 14.83 -19.67
CA LEU A 5 5.41 14.59 -18.24
C LEU A 5 6.51 13.54 -18.13
N GLU A 6 7.73 14.00 -17.88
CA GLU A 6 8.87 13.16 -17.55
C GLU A 6 8.47 12.39 -16.29
N LEU A 7 8.07 11.13 -16.48
CA LEU A 7 7.79 10.20 -15.40
C LEU A 7 9.13 9.90 -14.74
N VAL A 8 9.52 10.76 -13.79
CA VAL A 8 10.62 10.49 -12.88
C VAL A 8 10.21 9.22 -12.14
N ARG A 9 10.82 8.11 -12.53
CA ARG A 9 10.71 6.85 -11.80
C ARG A 9 11.39 7.11 -10.47
N GLY A 10 10.59 7.51 -9.48
CA GLY A 10 11.05 7.64 -8.11
C GLY A 10 11.78 6.37 -7.71
N ARG A 11 12.61 6.46 -6.67
CA ARG A 11 13.00 5.25 -5.95
C ARG A 11 11.71 4.49 -5.65
N ASP A 12 11.72 3.15 -5.69
CA ASP A 12 10.52 2.30 -5.78
C ASP A 12 9.39 2.59 -4.74
N ASN A 13 9.62 3.49 -3.78
CA ASN A 13 8.69 4.00 -2.78
C ASN A 13 8.49 5.55 -2.84
N PRO A 14 7.35 6.05 -3.37
CA PRO A 14 7.06 7.50 -3.40
C PRO A 14 6.88 8.13 -2.00
N PHE A 15 6.65 7.33 -0.95
CA PHE A 15 6.58 7.84 0.42
C PHE A 15 7.97 8.17 0.98
N GLU A 16 9.03 7.50 0.50
CA GLU A 16 10.42 7.85 0.83
C GLU A 16 10.82 9.17 0.17
N ASP A 17 10.43 9.36 -1.09
CA ASP A 17 10.77 10.55 -1.87
C ASP A 17 10.28 11.85 -1.21
N VAL A 18 9.18 11.78 -0.43
CA VAL A 18 8.63 12.91 0.34
C VAL A 18 8.99 12.88 1.82
N GLY A 19 9.88 11.97 2.25
CA GLY A 19 10.38 11.90 3.63
C GLY A 19 9.33 11.50 4.67
N LEU A 20 8.30 10.75 4.28
CA LEU A 20 7.28 10.30 5.23
C LEU A 20 7.83 9.16 6.10
N PRO A 21 7.54 9.18 7.42
CA PRO A 21 7.93 8.09 8.30
C PRO A 21 7.24 6.79 7.87
N GLU A 22 7.83 5.64 8.16
CA GLU A 22 7.26 4.32 7.84
C GLU A 22 6.89 4.17 6.34
N ALA A 23 7.70 4.75 5.46
CA ALA A 23 7.45 4.78 4.02
C ALA A 23 7.14 3.38 3.45
N ASP A 24 7.90 2.36 3.84
CA ASP A 24 7.67 0.97 3.39
C ASP A 24 6.31 0.43 3.83
N THR A 25 5.93 0.66 5.08
CA THR A 25 4.61 0.28 5.60
C THR A 25 3.49 0.97 4.84
N LYS A 26 3.68 2.25 4.47
CA LYS A 26 2.71 3.02 3.68
C LYS A 26 2.59 2.47 2.27
N LEU A 27 3.71 2.14 1.62
CA LEU A 27 3.73 1.52 0.30
C LEU A 27 2.98 0.18 0.30
N ILE A 28 3.33 -0.74 1.21
CA ILE A 28 2.68 -2.05 1.31
C ILE A 28 1.17 -1.89 1.53
N LYS A 29 0.74 -0.98 2.41
CA LYS A 29 -0.69 -0.72 2.62
C LYS A 29 -1.36 -0.17 1.36
N ALA A 30 -0.72 0.75 0.66
CA ALA A 30 -1.25 1.34 -0.56
C ALA A 30 -1.43 0.29 -1.67
N ASP A 31 -0.44 -0.58 -1.88
CA ASP A 31 -0.51 -1.66 -2.86
C ASP A 31 -1.65 -2.64 -2.56
N LEU A 32 -1.77 -3.08 -1.31
CA LEU A 32 -2.86 -3.95 -0.89
C LEU A 32 -4.24 -3.28 -1.05
N ALA A 33 -4.34 -2.00 -0.74
CA ALA A 33 -5.58 -1.23 -0.92
C ALA A 33 -5.93 -1.07 -2.40
N ALA A 34 -4.95 -0.84 -3.27
CA ALA A 34 -5.13 -0.74 -4.71
C ALA A 34 -5.71 -2.04 -5.28
N GLU A 35 -5.18 -3.20 -4.87
CA GLU A 35 -5.72 -4.52 -5.25
C GLU A 35 -7.17 -4.71 -4.79
N ILE A 36 -7.50 -4.33 -3.55
CA ILE A 36 -8.88 -4.37 -3.07
C ILE A 36 -9.78 -3.52 -3.97
N ILE A 37 -9.39 -2.28 -4.26
CA ILE A 37 -10.16 -1.36 -5.10
C ILE A 37 -10.36 -1.94 -6.51
N ALA A 38 -9.32 -2.53 -7.09
CA ALA A 38 -9.37 -3.18 -8.40
C ALA A 38 -10.41 -4.30 -8.43
N ILE A 39 -10.39 -5.22 -7.45
CA ILE A 39 -11.36 -6.31 -7.36
C ILE A 39 -12.79 -5.80 -7.23
N LEU A 40 -13.00 -4.77 -6.39
CA LEU A 40 -14.32 -4.20 -6.19
C LEU A 40 -14.87 -3.55 -7.47
N ARG A 41 -13.99 -2.95 -8.28
CA ARG A 41 -14.33 -2.38 -9.59
C ARG A 41 -14.64 -3.47 -10.62
N GLU A 42 -13.77 -4.47 -10.75
CA GLU A 42 -13.92 -5.62 -11.67
C GLU A 42 -15.27 -6.32 -11.46
N ARG A 43 -15.64 -6.58 -10.22
CA ARG A 43 -16.87 -7.31 -9.86
C ARG A 43 -18.12 -6.43 -9.80
N ARG A 44 -18.01 -5.12 -10.05
CA ARG A 44 -19.11 -4.13 -9.98
C ARG A 44 -19.94 -4.22 -8.70
N LEU A 45 -19.30 -4.52 -7.57
CA LEU A 45 -19.99 -4.72 -6.30
C LEU A 45 -20.45 -3.38 -5.72
N THR A 46 -21.73 -3.33 -5.30
CA THR A 46 -22.22 -2.21 -4.47
C THR A 46 -21.44 -2.17 -3.15
N GLY A 47 -21.34 -0.99 -2.53
CA GLY A 47 -20.61 -0.85 -1.26
C GLY A 47 -21.06 -1.83 -0.17
N ALA A 48 -22.37 -2.09 -0.08
CA ALA A 48 -22.93 -3.04 0.89
C ALA A 48 -22.61 -4.51 0.54
N ALA A 49 -22.71 -4.90 -0.73
CA ALA A 49 -22.38 -6.26 -1.17
C ALA A 49 -20.88 -6.56 -0.98
N ALA A 50 -20.03 -5.59 -1.34
CA ALA A 50 -18.61 -5.65 -1.12
C ALA A 50 -18.26 -5.78 0.38
N ALA A 51 -18.91 -5.01 1.24
CA ALA A 51 -18.66 -5.02 2.68
C ALA A 51 -19.01 -6.38 3.29
N LYS A 52 -20.16 -6.95 2.90
CA LYS A 52 -20.59 -8.29 3.29
C LYS A 52 -19.59 -9.35 2.85
N LEU A 53 -19.15 -9.31 1.59
CA LEU A 53 -18.19 -10.29 1.05
C LEU A 53 -16.81 -10.17 1.73
N ALA A 54 -16.31 -8.95 1.91
CA ALA A 54 -15.04 -8.68 2.59
C ALA A 54 -15.11 -8.88 4.13
N GLY A 55 -16.30 -9.09 4.69
CA GLY A 55 -16.50 -9.22 6.14
C GLY A 55 -16.07 -7.98 6.94
N VAL A 56 -16.30 -6.79 6.39
CA VAL A 56 -15.96 -5.50 7.01
C VAL A 56 -17.17 -4.56 7.01
N GLN A 57 -17.04 -3.43 7.69
CA GLN A 57 -18.05 -2.38 7.64
C GLN A 57 -18.00 -1.63 6.31
N THR A 58 -19.14 -1.15 5.81
CA THR A 58 -19.18 -0.31 4.60
C THR A 58 -18.27 0.93 4.71
N ALA A 59 -18.20 1.51 5.91
CA ALA A 59 -17.31 2.64 6.20
C ALA A 59 -15.82 2.30 6.05
N ASP A 60 -15.43 1.04 6.26
CA ASP A 60 -14.05 0.62 6.03
C ASP A 60 -13.73 0.59 4.53
N LEU A 61 -14.64 0.07 3.70
CA LEU A 61 -14.46 0.08 2.25
C LEU A 61 -14.40 1.49 1.68
N SER A 62 -15.21 2.42 2.18
CA SER A 62 -15.13 3.82 1.77
C SER A 62 -13.76 4.42 2.05
N ARG A 63 -13.15 4.08 3.19
CA ARG A 63 -11.85 4.63 3.58
C ARG A 63 -10.70 3.96 2.83
N ILE A 64 -10.78 2.66 2.54
CA ILE A 64 -9.88 1.99 1.60
C ILE A 64 -9.94 2.67 0.23
N ARG A 65 -11.13 2.91 -0.33
CA ARG A 65 -11.32 3.60 -1.62
C ARG A 65 -10.74 5.01 -1.65
N ASN A 66 -10.75 5.70 -0.52
CA ASN A 66 -10.19 7.05 -0.36
C ASN A 66 -8.73 7.06 0.08
N ALA A 67 -8.06 5.90 0.12
CA ALA A 67 -6.69 5.74 0.62
C ALA A 67 -6.46 6.26 2.06
N ASP A 68 -7.51 6.33 2.89
CA ASP A 68 -7.38 6.55 4.33
C ASP A 68 -7.08 5.22 5.03
N LEU A 69 -5.78 4.88 5.03
CA LEU A 69 -5.25 3.60 5.49
C LEU A 69 -4.63 3.65 6.90
N SER A 70 -4.69 4.81 7.56
CA SER A 70 -4.08 5.09 8.86
C SER A 70 -4.39 4.03 9.92
N ARG A 71 -5.65 3.59 10.00
CA ARG A 71 -6.14 2.60 10.98
C ARG A 71 -6.10 1.14 10.52
N PHE A 72 -5.66 0.88 9.29
CA PHE A 72 -5.58 -0.48 8.77
C PHE A 72 -4.18 -1.04 9.00
N THR A 73 -4.11 -2.23 9.57
CA THR A 73 -2.89 -3.03 9.58
C THR A 73 -2.73 -3.75 8.24
N ILE A 74 -1.50 -4.15 7.91
CA ILE A 74 -1.21 -4.97 6.71
C ILE A 74 -2.02 -6.28 6.79
N ASP A 75 -1.99 -6.94 7.95
CA ASP A 75 -2.75 -8.17 8.20
C ASP A 75 -4.27 -8.01 7.94
N ARG A 76 -4.85 -6.87 8.34
CA ARG A 76 -6.28 -6.59 8.06
C ARG A 76 -6.57 -6.46 6.57
N LEU A 77 -5.68 -5.82 5.81
CA LEU A 77 -5.83 -5.68 4.36
C LEU A 77 -5.66 -7.04 3.65
N VAL A 78 -4.68 -7.84 4.07
CA VAL A 78 -4.48 -9.22 3.60
C VAL A 78 -5.72 -10.08 3.88
N THR A 79 -6.29 -9.99 5.08
CA THR A 79 -7.52 -10.71 5.44
C THR A 79 -8.70 -10.33 4.54
N ILE A 80 -8.84 -9.04 4.20
CA ILE A 80 -9.87 -8.57 3.26
C ILE A 80 -9.66 -9.19 1.88
N LEU A 81 -8.44 -9.17 1.34
CA LEU A 81 -8.11 -9.74 0.04
C LEU A 81 -8.37 -11.26 -0.01
N ASN A 82 -8.03 -12.00 1.04
CA ASN A 82 -8.33 -13.42 1.15
C ASN A 82 -9.84 -13.70 1.09
N ARG A 83 -10.65 -12.89 1.78
CA ARG A 83 -12.13 -12.99 1.73
C ARG A 83 -12.73 -12.61 0.37
N LEU A 84 -12.00 -11.84 -0.42
CA LEU A 84 -12.35 -11.55 -1.81
C LEU A 84 -11.90 -12.67 -2.76
N ASN A 85 -11.47 -13.83 -2.27
CA ASN A 85 -10.98 -14.98 -3.04
C ASN A 85 -9.77 -14.65 -3.92
N ARG A 86 -8.84 -13.82 -3.42
CA ARG A 86 -7.51 -13.69 -4.02
C ARG A 86 -6.52 -14.53 -3.23
N HIS A 87 -5.65 -15.21 -3.96
CA HIS A 87 -4.45 -15.79 -3.39
C HIS A 87 -3.36 -14.73 -3.40
N ILE A 88 -2.73 -14.48 -2.25
CA ILE A 88 -1.69 -13.47 -2.10
C ILE A 88 -0.35 -14.19 -1.90
N GLU A 89 0.64 -13.86 -2.71
CA GLU A 89 2.04 -14.21 -2.46
C GLU A 89 2.76 -12.96 -1.95
N VAL A 90 3.45 -13.07 -0.81
CA VAL A 90 4.29 -11.99 -0.28
C VAL A 90 5.74 -12.43 -0.35
N ARG A 91 6.57 -11.65 -1.05
CA ARG A 91 8.02 -11.86 -1.12
C ARG A 91 8.73 -10.76 -0.37
N LEU A 92 9.36 -11.11 0.75
CA LEU A 92 10.17 -10.18 1.54
C LEU A 92 11.66 -10.37 1.21
N THR A 93 12.36 -9.27 0.95
CA THR A 93 13.83 -9.27 0.86
C THR A 93 14.36 -8.29 1.89
N VAL A 94 15.14 -8.79 2.86
CA VAL A 94 15.77 -7.96 3.88
C VAL A 94 17.21 -7.71 3.46
N ARG A 95 17.61 -6.44 3.41
CA ARG A 95 19.00 -6.03 3.18
C ARG A 95 19.48 -5.25 4.40
N ALA A 96 20.74 -5.40 4.76
CA ALA A 96 21.34 -4.52 5.74
C ALA A 96 21.29 -3.08 5.20
N ALA A 97 20.93 -2.13 6.05
CA ALA A 97 21.12 -0.72 5.72
C ALA A 97 22.62 -0.52 5.42
N PRO A 98 22.98 0.31 4.42
CA PRO A 98 24.36 0.69 4.22
C PRO A 98 24.91 1.17 5.57
N ALA A 99 26.01 0.58 6.04
CA ALA A 99 26.69 1.11 7.20
C ALA A 99 27.08 2.54 6.86
N GLU A 100 26.44 3.53 7.48
CA GLU A 100 26.93 4.89 7.41
C GLU A 100 28.36 4.85 7.94
N HIS A 101 29.31 5.10 7.05
CA HIS A 101 30.73 5.18 7.38
C HIS A 101 30.98 6.47 8.16
N SER A 102 30.47 6.53 9.38
CA SER A 102 30.91 7.48 10.40
C SER A 102 32.10 6.87 11.11
N ALA A 103 33.23 6.77 10.41
CA ALA A 103 34.50 6.76 11.11
C ALA A 103 34.67 8.18 11.68
N PRO A 104 34.79 8.37 13.01
CA PRO A 104 35.18 9.67 13.51
C PRO A 104 36.61 9.92 13.02
N VAL A 105 36.78 10.94 12.18
CA VAL A 105 38.11 11.50 11.93
C VAL A 105 38.50 12.18 13.24
N LEU A 106 39.26 11.45 14.06
CA LEU A 106 39.99 12.06 15.17
C LEU A 106 41.14 12.88 14.54
N SER A 107 41.01 14.21 14.60
CA SER A 107 42.12 15.16 14.48
C SER A 107 42.20 15.96 15.77
#